data_AF-A0A7V9SYH7-F1
#
_entry.id   AF-A0A7V9SYH7-F1
#
_cell.length_a   1.000
_cell.length_b   1.000
_cell.length_c   1.000
_cell.angle_alpha   90.00
_cell.angle_beta   90.00
_cell.angle_gamma   90.00
#
_symmetry.space_group_name_H-M   'P 1'
#
loop_
_entity.id
_entity.type
_entity.pdbx_description
1 polymer ?
#
loop_
_entity_poly.entity_id
_entity_poly.type
_entity_poly.pdbx_seq_one_letter_code
_entity_poly.pdbx_strand_id
1 'polypeptide(L)'
;MREKIQMKTNKNKLKLIMLLFACVAFLNISADAQKRRAGAKRTTKSASESTTGTSKSEIKAGAEKVSTQIKNLTRFIYGFGSVAQNIEDLDKDIQSGRASRNAPALNQKNKQAVLANIRDFRAGLAALEVEFRTKPSLKNYLFQIGGITDIAGTAEDQATAGQFVESGKTLLSIVEKLADTLAAMP
;
A
#
# COMPACT_ATOMS: atom_id res chain seq x y z
N MET A 1 -30.05 39.19 -11.43
CA MET A 1 -28.66 39.67 -11.26
C MET A 1 -27.76 38.75 -10.43
N ARG A 2 -28.28 37.83 -9.60
CA ARG A 2 -27.47 36.95 -8.71
C ARG A 2 -26.81 35.74 -9.39
N GLU A 3 -27.29 35.27 -10.55
CA GLU A 3 -26.71 34.09 -11.22
C GLU A 3 -25.37 34.34 -11.94
N LYS A 4 -25.15 35.54 -12.48
CA LYS A 4 -23.90 35.86 -13.20
C LYS A 4 -22.67 35.90 -12.28
N ILE A 5 -22.88 36.05 -10.97
CA ILE A 5 -21.80 36.10 -9.96
C ILE A 5 -21.33 34.68 -9.57
N GLN A 6 -22.23 33.69 -9.56
CA GLN A 6 -21.88 32.30 -9.23
C GLN A 6 -21.03 31.62 -10.31
N MET A 7 -21.30 31.88 -11.60
CA MET A 7 -20.53 31.28 -12.70
C MET A 7 -19.07 31.76 -12.79
N LYS A 8 -18.78 33.00 -12.40
CA LYS A 8 -17.42 33.58 -12.51
C LYS A 8 -16.47 32.97 -11.47
N THR A 9 -16.99 32.61 -10.31
CA THR A 9 -16.22 32.04 -9.20
C THR A 9 -15.73 30.62 -9.49
N ASN A 10 -16.53 29.81 -10.20
CA ASN A 10 -16.15 28.42 -10.54
C ASN A 10 -15.10 28.34 -11.66
N LYS A 11 -15.11 29.27 -12.61
CA LYS A 11 -14.07 29.35 -13.66
C LYS A 11 -12.70 29.73 -13.09
N ASN A 12 -12.67 30.57 -12.05
CA ASN A 12 -11.42 30.97 -11.39
C ASN A 12 -10.84 29.84 -10.52
N LYS A 13 -11.71 29.05 -9.84
CA LYS A 13 -11.28 27.86 -9.10
C LYS A 13 -10.72 26.77 -10.02
N LEU A 14 -11.33 26.55 -11.18
CA LEU A 14 -10.84 25.58 -12.16
C LEU A 14 -9.47 25.98 -12.74
N LYS A 15 -9.24 27.28 -13.02
CA LYS A 15 -7.92 27.79 -13.44
C LYS A 15 -6.85 27.69 -12.35
N LEU A 16 -7.23 27.91 -11.09
CA LEU A 16 -6.31 27.77 -9.95
C LEU A 16 -5.88 26.31 -9.74
N ILE A 17 -6.81 25.36 -9.90
CA ILE A 17 -6.52 23.92 -9.80
C ILE A 17 -5.65 23.45 -10.96
N MET A 18 -5.89 23.94 -12.18
CA MET A 18 -5.06 23.61 -13.35
C MET A 18 -3.63 24.16 -13.24
N LEU A 19 -3.46 25.36 -12.65
CA LEU A 19 -2.14 25.96 -12.40
C LEU A 19 -1.36 25.17 -11.32
N LEU A 20 -2.03 24.70 -10.28
CA LEU A 20 -1.44 23.87 -9.22
C LEU A 20 -0.99 22.50 -9.75
N PHE A 21 -1.74 21.89 -10.68
CA PHE A 21 -1.36 20.63 -11.31
C PHE A 21 -0.18 20.79 -12.29
N ALA A 22 -0.06 21.93 -12.97
CA ALA A 22 1.04 22.21 -13.88
C ALA A 22 2.38 22.45 -13.14
N CYS A 23 2.37 22.96 -11.91
CA CYS A 23 3.59 23.18 -11.12
C CYS A 23 4.24 21.89 -10.59
N VAL A 24 3.48 20.80 -10.42
CA VAL A 24 4.03 19.52 -9.91
C VAL A 24 4.70 18.69 -11.03
N ALA A 25 4.45 19.01 -12.31
CA ALA A 25 4.98 18.28 -13.45
C ALA A 25 6.42 18.65 -13.87
N PHE A 26 7.05 19.67 -13.28
CA PHE A 26 8.37 20.18 -13.71
C PHE A 26 9.54 19.91 -12.74
N LEU A 27 9.37 19.06 -11.73
CA LEU A 27 10.41 18.78 -10.71
C LEU A 27 11.18 17.45 -10.91
N ASN A 28 11.51 17.08 -12.14
CA ASN A 28 12.48 16.01 -12.42
C ASN A 28 13.64 16.55 -13.27
N ILE A 29 14.43 17.45 -12.69
CA ILE A 29 15.76 17.80 -13.21
C ILE A 29 16.77 16.99 -12.40
N SER A 30 17.07 15.76 -12.86
CA SER A 30 18.25 15.04 -12.40
C SER A 30 19.47 15.71 -13.02
N ALA A 31 20.20 16.47 -12.21
CA ALA A 31 21.50 17.01 -12.56
C ALA A 31 22.57 15.90 -12.48
N ASP A 32 22.88 15.27 -13.62
CA ASP A 32 24.02 14.36 -13.76
C ASP A 32 25.28 15.20 -14.00
N ALA A 33 26.03 15.49 -12.93
CA ALA A 33 27.26 16.26 -13.00
C ALA A 33 28.42 15.39 -13.48
N GLN A 34 28.93 15.71 -14.68
CA GLN A 34 30.19 15.20 -15.23
C GLN A 34 31.34 15.21 -14.21
N LYS A 35 32.01 14.06 -14.04
CA LYS A 35 33.42 14.04 -13.63
C LYS A 35 34.27 13.30 -14.66
N ARG A 36 35.18 14.07 -15.26
CA ARG A 36 36.13 13.70 -16.31
C ARG A 36 37.02 12.51 -15.92
N ARG A 37 37.34 11.71 -16.94
CA ARG A 37 38.45 10.74 -17.00
C ARG A 37 39.78 11.37 -16.55
N ALA A 38 40.54 10.63 -15.75
CA ALA A 38 42.00 10.68 -15.75
C ALA A 38 42.58 9.33 -15.27
N GLY A 39 43.55 8.81 -16.03
CA GLY A 39 44.73 8.11 -15.50
C GLY A 39 44.59 6.66 -15.08
N ALA A 40 45.16 5.76 -15.88
CA ALA A 40 45.49 4.40 -15.48
C ALA A 40 46.49 4.38 -14.29
N LYS A 41 46.23 3.52 -13.29
CA LYS A 41 47.30 2.89 -12.52
C LYS A 41 46.86 1.50 -12.06
N ARG A 42 47.48 0.49 -12.66
CA ARG A 42 47.43 -0.91 -12.24
C ARG A 42 48.00 -1.01 -10.83
N THR A 43 47.17 -1.35 -9.86
CA THR A 43 47.60 -1.91 -8.58
C THR A 43 46.67 -3.05 -8.22
N THR A 44 47.25 -4.24 -8.18
CA THR A 44 46.72 -5.42 -7.52
C THR A 44 46.58 -5.11 -6.02
N LYS A 45 45.46 -5.55 -5.42
CA LYS A 45 45.31 -6.11 -4.06
C LYS A 45 44.08 -5.58 -3.30
N SER A 46 43.18 -6.53 -3.02
CA SER A 46 42.20 -6.62 -1.93
C SER A 46 41.11 -5.54 -1.80
N ALA A 47 39.87 -5.90 -2.14
CA ALA A 47 38.67 -5.32 -1.56
C ALA A 47 37.50 -6.31 -1.70
N SER A 48 37.44 -7.29 -0.80
CA SER A 48 36.27 -8.15 -0.60
C SER A 48 35.81 -8.01 0.86
N GLU A 49 35.40 -6.79 1.26
CA GLU A 49 34.90 -6.53 2.62
C GLU A 49 33.74 -5.52 2.68
N SER A 50 33.27 -4.96 1.56
CA SER A 50 32.15 -3.98 1.55
C SER A 50 30.75 -4.60 1.32
N THR A 51 30.67 -5.88 0.93
CA THR A 51 29.41 -6.54 0.59
C THR A 51 28.57 -6.89 1.84
N THR A 52 29.22 -7.23 2.95
CA THR A 52 28.55 -7.70 4.18
C THR A 52 27.86 -6.59 4.98
N GLY A 53 28.44 -5.38 5.00
CA GLY A 53 27.83 -4.23 5.66
C GLY A 53 26.58 -3.72 4.92
N THR A 54 26.64 -3.71 3.59
CA THR A 54 25.52 -3.33 2.73
C THR A 54 24.37 -4.33 2.83
N SER A 55 24.66 -5.63 2.82
CA SER A 55 23.62 -6.67 2.94
C SER A 55 22.90 -6.63 4.29
N LYS A 56 23.62 -6.42 5.41
CA LYS A 56 22.99 -6.29 6.74
C LYS A 56 22.08 -5.07 6.84
N SER A 57 22.49 -3.94 6.25
CA SER A 57 21.67 -2.72 6.20
C SER A 57 20.41 -2.93 5.36
N GLU A 58 20.54 -3.60 4.21
CA GLU A 58 19.39 -3.93 3.34
C GLU A 58 18.40 -4.89 4.00
N ILE A 59 18.89 -5.91 4.72
CA ILE A 59 18.07 -6.83 5.49
C ILE A 59 17.29 -6.08 6.56
N LYS A 60 17.97 -5.21 7.33
CA LYS A 60 17.31 -4.39 8.36
C LYS A 60 16.24 -3.48 7.76
N ALA A 61 16.52 -2.83 6.64
CA ALA A 61 15.55 -1.99 5.95
C ALA A 61 14.34 -2.80 5.44
N GLY A 62 14.57 -4.03 4.95
CA GLY A 62 13.51 -4.97 4.59
C GLY A 62 12.64 -5.35 5.79
N ALA A 63 13.26 -5.69 6.92
CA ALA A 63 12.59 -6.00 8.18
C ALA A 63 11.75 -4.83 8.71
N GLU A 64 12.26 -3.60 8.62
CA GLU A 64 11.51 -2.39 9.00
C GLU A 64 10.25 -2.21 8.14
N LYS A 65 10.33 -2.48 6.84
CA LYS A 65 9.17 -2.43 5.94
C LYS A 65 8.15 -3.52 6.24
N VAL A 66 8.60 -4.76 6.45
CA VAL A 66 7.73 -5.88 6.87
C VAL A 66 7.01 -5.53 8.18
N SER A 67 7.75 -5.05 9.19
CA SER A 67 7.19 -4.61 10.48
C SER A 67 6.16 -3.50 10.32
N THR A 68 6.41 -2.55 9.41
CA THR A 68 5.47 -1.47 9.11
C THR A 68 4.17 -2.01 8.52
N GLN A 69 4.25 -2.95 7.56
CA GLN A 69 3.05 -3.57 6.99
C GLN A 69 2.26 -4.37 8.03
N ILE A 70 2.93 -5.14 8.90
CA ILE A 70 2.27 -5.84 10.02
C ILE A 70 1.48 -4.86 10.88
N LYS A 71 2.10 -3.75 11.30
CA LYS A 71 1.44 -2.75 12.16
C LYS A 71 0.23 -2.13 11.47
N ASN A 72 0.35 -1.80 10.19
CA ASN A 72 -0.73 -1.20 9.41
C ASN A 72 -1.90 -2.17 9.23
N LEU A 73 -1.63 -3.42 8.80
CA LEU A 73 -2.67 -4.45 8.66
C LEU A 73 -3.33 -4.77 10.01
N THR A 74 -2.55 -4.97 11.07
CA THR A 74 -3.11 -5.34 12.38
C THR A 74 -4.02 -4.25 12.93
N ARG A 75 -3.63 -2.98 12.80
CA ARG A 75 -4.47 -1.84 13.20
C ARG A 75 -5.77 -1.79 12.40
N PHE A 76 -5.66 -2.02 11.09
CA PHE A 76 -6.83 -2.10 10.23
C PHE A 76 -7.75 -3.24 10.65
N ILE A 77 -7.25 -4.47 10.77
CA ILE A 77 -8.02 -5.66 11.14
C ILE A 77 -8.72 -5.48 12.50
N TYR A 78 -8.02 -4.92 13.49
CA TYR A 78 -8.58 -4.65 14.82
C TYR A 78 -9.81 -3.72 14.75
N GLY A 79 -9.74 -2.64 13.97
CA GLY A 79 -10.91 -1.77 13.75
C GLY A 79 -11.93 -2.35 12.77
N PHE A 80 -11.49 -3.24 11.88
CA PHE A 80 -12.29 -3.78 10.79
C PHE A 80 -13.29 -4.83 11.25
N GLY A 81 -12.97 -5.66 12.26
CA GLY A 81 -13.84 -6.76 12.69
C GLY A 81 -15.29 -6.34 12.99
N SER A 82 -15.49 -5.29 13.79
CA SER A 82 -16.82 -4.76 14.06
C SER A 82 -17.45 -4.05 12.86
N VAL A 83 -16.65 -3.39 12.02
CA VAL A 83 -17.16 -2.68 10.84
C VAL A 83 -17.64 -3.66 9.77
N ALA A 84 -16.91 -4.75 9.54
CA ALA A 84 -17.22 -5.78 8.57
C ALA A 84 -18.58 -6.43 8.86
N GLN A 85 -18.79 -6.87 10.10
CA GLN A 85 -20.05 -7.47 10.51
C GLN A 85 -21.23 -6.50 10.35
N ASN A 86 -21.04 -5.24 10.78
CA ASN A 86 -22.07 -4.21 10.63
C ASN A 86 -22.41 -3.92 9.16
N ILE A 87 -21.45 -3.96 8.25
CA ILE A 87 -21.71 -3.77 6.81
C ILE A 87 -22.62 -4.89 6.28
N GLU A 88 -22.30 -6.14 6.61
CA GLU A 88 -23.05 -7.31 6.14
C GLU A 88 -24.46 -7.37 6.75
N ASP A 89 -24.60 -7.07 8.03
CA ASP A 89 -25.91 -7.06 8.68
C ASP A 89 -26.78 -5.91 8.17
N LEU A 90 -26.18 -4.74 7.94
CA LEU A 90 -26.90 -3.61 7.34
C LEU A 90 -27.33 -3.91 5.90
N ASP A 91 -26.55 -4.67 5.13
CA ASP A 91 -26.98 -5.15 3.81
C ASP A 91 -28.21 -6.05 3.90
N LYS A 92 -28.26 -6.99 4.85
CA LYS A 92 -29.44 -7.84 5.07
C LYS A 92 -30.66 -7.02 5.46
N ASP A 93 -30.47 -6.00 6.31
CA ASP A 93 -31.55 -5.09 6.71
C ASP A 93 -32.04 -4.21 5.55
N ILE A 94 -31.14 -3.77 4.67
CA ILE A 94 -31.50 -3.05 3.44
C ILE A 94 -32.29 -3.95 2.50
N GLN A 95 -31.82 -5.17 2.27
CA GLN A 95 -32.49 -6.16 1.40
C GLN A 95 -33.88 -6.55 1.92
N SER A 96 -34.05 -6.62 3.24
CA SER A 96 -35.33 -6.94 3.88
C SER A 96 -36.23 -5.72 4.12
N GLY A 97 -35.84 -4.52 3.69
CA GLY A 97 -36.62 -3.29 3.88
C GLY A 97 -36.74 -2.82 5.34
N ARG A 98 -35.90 -3.34 6.24
CA ARG A 98 -35.89 -3.01 7.67
C ARG A 98 -34.95 -1.85 8.01
N ALA A 99 -34.09 -1.45 7.07
CA ALA A 99 -33.11 -0.39 7.28
C ALA A 99 -33.72 1.03 7.19
N SER A 100 -33.08 1.99 7.87
CA SER A 100 -33.46 3.42 7.78
C SER A 100 -33.20 3.99 6.37
N ARG A 101 -33.88 5.09 6.01
CA ARG A 101 -33.72 5.72 4.68
C ARG A 101 -32.28 6.09 4.33
N ASN A 102 -31.45 6.43 5.32
CA ASN A 102 -30.06 6.83 5.10
C ASN A 102 -29.07 5.64 5.11
N ALA A 103 -29.53 4.45 5.53
CA ALA A 103 -28.67 3.28 5.67
C ALA A 103 -28.00 2.85 4.36
N PRO A 104 -28.67 2.80 3.19
CA PRO A 104 -28.01 2.38 1.95
C PRO A 104 -26.82 3.25 1.56
N ALA A 105 -26.97 4.57 1.66
CA ALA A 105 -25.89 5.51 1.31
C ALA A 105 -24.71 5.40 2.29
N LEU A 106 -24.99 5.28 3.60
CA LEU A 106 -23.95 5.11 4.61
C LEU A 106 -23.23 3.77 4.45
N ASN A 107 -23.96 2.68 4.19
CA ASN A 107 -23.36 1.37 4.01
C ASN A 107 -22.45 1.35 2.77
N GLN A 108 -22.92 1.92 1.66
CA GLN A 108 -22.10 2.03 0.45
C GLN A 108 -20.81 2.81 0.69
N LYS A 109 -20.87 3.91 1.47
CA LYS A 109 -19.67 4.66 1.83
C LYS A 109 -18.69 3.81 2.64
N ASN A 110 -19.17 3.04 3.61
CA ASN A 110 -18.33 2.17 4.43
C ASN A 110 -17.67 1.07 3.58
N LYS A 111 -18.43 0.43 2.68
CA LYS A 111 -17.91 -0.55 1.71
C LYS A 111 -16.78 0.02 0.87
N GLN A 112 -16.99 1.21 0.30
CA GLN A 112 -15.97 1.85 -0.53
C GLN A 112 -14.72 2.23 0.27
N ALA A 113 -14.88 2.68 1.51
CA ALA A 113 -13.75 2.97 2.38
C ALA A 113 -12.93 1.71 2.69
N VAL A 114 -13.60 0.59 3.01
CA VAL A 114 -12.93 -0.69 3.24
C VAL A 114 -12.19 -1.17 1.98
N LEU A 115 -12.87 -1.18 0.84
CA LEU A 115 -12.26 -1.60 -0.43
C LEU A 115 -11.04 -0.77 -0.82
N ALA A 116 -11.10 0.55 -0.60
CA ALA A 116 -9.95 1.42 -0.83
C ALA A 116 -8.74 1.02 0.04
N ASN A 117 -8.95 0.78 1.34
CA ASN A 117 -7.88 0.34 2.23
C ASN A 117 -7.30 -1.02 1.81
N ILE A 118 -8.14 -1.98 1.40
CA ILE A 118 -7.66 -3.30 0.94
C ILE A 118 -6.79 -3.16 -0.32
N ARG A 119 -7.20 -2.30 -1.27
CA ARG A 119 -6.41 -1.99 -2.47
C ARG A 119 -5.07 -1.34 -2.14
N ASP A 120 -5.07 -0.41 -1.19
CA ASP A 120 -3.85 0.24 -0.72
C ASP A 120 -2.88 -0.77 -0.08
N PHE A 121 -3.41 -1.72 0.71
CA PHE A 121 -2.61 -2.83 1.24
C PHE A 121 -2.06 -3.71 0.13
N ARG A 122 -2.88 -4.14 -0.83
CA ARG A 122 -2.44 -4.95 -1.96
C ARG A 122 -1.29 -4.26 -2.72
N ALA A 123 -1.38 -2.96 -2.97
CA ALA A 123 -0.33 -2.19 -3.61
C ALA A 123 0.96 -2.16 -2.75
N GLY A 124 0.84 -1.94 -1.44
CA GLY A 124 1.98 -1.94 -0.51
C GLY A 124 2.67 -3.31 -0.41
N LEU A 125 1.89 -4.40 -0.40
CA LEU A 125 2.37 -5.78 -0.37
C LEU A 125 3.06 -6.17 -1.69
N ALA A 126 2.50 -5.75 -2.84
CA ALA A 126 3.12 -5.96 -4.14
C ALA A 126 4.48 -5.25 -4.24
N ALA A 127 4.57 -4.01 -3.77
CA ALA A 127 5.83 -3.27 -3.72
C ALA A 127 6.87 -4.00 -2.84
N LEU A 128 6.42 -4.55 -1.71
CA LEU A 128 7.27 -5.31 -0.78
C LEU A 128 7.79 -6.61 -1.41
N GLU A 129 6.94 -7.40 -2.07
CA GLU A 129 7.37 -8.61 -2.80
C GLU A 129 8.37 -8.30 -3.90
N VAL A 130 8.14 -7.23 -4.68
CA VAL A 130 9.08 -6.79 -5.72
C VAL A 130 10.43 -6.44 -5.12
N GLU A 131 10.46 -5.78 -3.97
CA GLU A 131 11.70 -5.43 -3.28
C GLU A 131 12.47 -6.69 -2.82
N PHE A 132 11.77 -7.67 -2.23
CA PHE A 132 12.37 -8.94 -1.81
C PHE A 132 12.91 -9.74 -3.00
N ARG A 133 12.23 -9.66 -4.14
CA ARG A 133 12.66 -10.34 -5.38
C ARG A 133 13.87 -9.67 -6.04
N THR A 134 13.96 -8.35 -5.96
CA THR A 134 14.98 -7.57 -6.68
C THR A 134 16.27 -7.40 -5.89
N LYS A 135 16.22 -7.38 -4.56
CA LYS A 135 17.41 -7.24 -3.71
C LYS A 135 18.05 -8.60 -3.40
N PRO A 136 19.32 -8.85 -3.80
CA PRO A 136 19.98 -10.14 -3.57
C PRO A 136 20.00 -10.59 -2.11
N SER A 137 20.19 -9.64 -1.18
CA SER A 137 20.20 -9.86 0.26
C SER A 137 18.85 -10.31 0.83
N LEU A 138 17.74 -9.98 0.16
CA LEU A 138 16.38 -10.31 0.59
C LEU A 138 15.80 -11.57 -0.09
N LYS A 139 16.42 -12.06 -1.17
CA LYS A 139 15.92 -13.21 -1.93
C LYS A 139 15.73 -14.47 -1.11
N ASN A 140 16.59 -14.68 -0.10
CA ASN A 140 16.49 -15.83 0.81
C ASN A 140 15.21 -15.81 1.65
N TYR A 141 14.55 -14.65 1.77
CA TYR A 141 13.30 -14.49 2.50
C TYR A 141 12.07 -14.46 1.58
N LEU A 142 12.27 -14.59 0.27
CA LEU A 142 11.18 -14.49 -0.71
C LEU A 142 10.16 -15.63 -0.56
N PHE A 143 10.59 -16.81 -0.12
CA PHE A 143 9.69 -17.96 0.02
C PHE A 143 8.69 -17.77 1.18
N GLN A 144 9.07 -17.07 2.26
CA GLN A 144 8.18 -16.76 3.37
C GLN A 144 7.13 -15.72 2.96
N ILE A 145 7.57 -14.69 2.23
CA ILE A 145 6.69 -13.57 1.86
C ILE A 145 5.93 -13.81 0.55
N GLY A 146 6.34 -14.76 -0.28
CA GLY A 146 5.74 -14.98 -1.59
C GLY A 146 4.26 -15.33 -1.53
N GLY A 147 3.49 -14.74 -2.45
CA GLY A 147 2.06 -14.93 -2.61
C GLY A 147 1.21 -14.01 -1.74
N ILE A 148 1.78 -13.10 -0.95
CA ILE A 148 0.99 -12.16 -0.13
C ILE A 148 0.14 -11.22 -0.99
N THR A 149 0.61 -10.88 -2.20
CA THR A 149 -0.16 -10.04 -3.14
C THR A 149 -1.39 -10.77 -3.67
N ASP A 150 -1.29 -12.08 -3.89
CA ASP A 150 -2.40 -12.91 -4.37
C ASP A 150 -3.43 -13.13 -3.25
N ILE A 151 -2.97 -13.32 -2.01
CA ILE A 151 -3.84 -13.40 -0.83
C ILE A 151 -4.57 -12.05 -0.62
N ALA A 152 -3.88 -10.92 -0.79
CA ALA A 152 -4.51 -9.60 -0.74
C ALA A 152 -5.54 -9.40 -1.86
N GLY A 153 -5.25 -9.91 -3.07
CA GLY A 153 -6.21 -9.96 -4.18
C GLY A 153 -7.46 -10.76 -3.81
N THR A 154 -7.29 -11.94 -3.19
CA THR A 154 -8.40 -12.76 -2.70
C THR A 154 -9.25 -12.01 -1.66
N ALA A 155 -8.61 -11.31 -0.73
CA ALA A 155 -9.32 -10.48 0.26
C ALA A 155 -10.10 -9.33 -0.41
N GLU A 156 -9.54 -8.71 -1.44
CA GLU A 156 -10.21 -7.68 -2.24
C GLU A 156 -11.44 -8.24 -2.96
N ASP A 157 -11.33 -9.41 -3.58
CA ASP A 157 -12.42 -10.08 -4.27
C ASP A 157 -13.55 -10.45 -3.31
N GLN A 158 -13.22 -10.99 -2.13
CA GLN A 158 -14.19 -11.28 -1.06
C GLN A 158 -14.92 -10.01 -0.61
N ALA A 159 -14.20 -8.92 -0.34
CA ALA A 159 -14.83 -7.64 0.03
C ALA A 159 -15.72 -7.08 -1.10
N THR A 160 -15.30 -7.25 -2.35
CA THR A 160 -16.08 -6.83 -3.53
C THR A 160 -17.37 -7.64 -3.66
N ALA A 161 -17.32 -8.93 -3.29
CA ALA A 161 -18.47 -9.83 -3.22
C ALA A 161 -19.36 -9.58 -1.98
N GLY A 162 -19.04 -8.61 -1.12
CA GLY A 162 -19.77 -8.32 0.10
C GLY A 162 -19.45 -9.24 1.28
N GLN A 163 -18.41 -10.07 1.16
CA GLN A 163 -17.93 -10.98 2.22
C GLN A 163 -16.82 -10.29 3.03
N PHE A 164 -17.19 -9.25 3.78
CA PHE A 164 -16.24 -8.43 4.53
C PHE A 164 -15.62 -9.18 5.70
N VAL A 165 -16.38 -10.02 6.40
CA VAL A 165 -15.85 -10.82 7.51
C VAL A 165 -14.80 -11.82 7.02
N GLU A 166 -15.07 -12.51 5.92
CA GLU A 166 -14.11 -13.44 5.30
C GLU A 166 -12.88 -12.71 4.75
N SER A 167 -13.07 -11.55 4.10
CA SER A 167 -11.97 -10.68 3.67
C SER A 167 -11.01 -10.35 4.83
N GLY A 168 -11.55 -10.04 6.01
CA GLY A 168 -10.75 -9.76 7.20
C GLY A 168 -9.93 -10.95 7.69
N LYS A 169 -10.50 -12.16 7.66
CA LYS A 169 -9.80 -13.40 7.99
C LYS A 169 -8.68 -13.68 6.98
N THR A 170 -8.92 -13.45 5.69
CA THR A 170 -7.90 -13.59 4.66
C THR A 170 -6.76 -12.61 4.88
N LEU A 171 -7.03 -11.36 5.24
CA LEU A 171 -5.99 -10.38 5.60
C LEU A 171 -5.17 -10.79 6.83
N LEU A 172 -5.77 -11.50 7.80
CA LEU A 172 -5.05 -12.01 8.97
C LEU A 172 -3.94 -13.01 8.57
N SER A 173 -4.20 -13.87 7.59
CA SER A 173 -3.18 -14.81 7.08
C SER A 173 -1.95 -14.09 6.48
N ILE A 174 -2.13 -12.86 5.95
CA ILE A 174 -1.02 -12.02 5.48
C ILE A 174 -0.18 -11.55 6.67
N VAL A 175 -0.83 -11.14 7.78
CA VAL A 175 -0.12 -10.74 9.00
C VAL A 175 0.73 -11.88 9.53
N GLU A 176 0.21 -13.10 9.54
CA GLU A 176 0.95 -14.30 9.95
C GLU A 176 2.17 -14.53 9.07
N LYS A 177 2.04 -14.54 7.74
CA LYS A 177 3.20 -14.69 6.83
C LYS A 177 4.24 -13.58 7.00
N LEU A 178 3.81 -12.34 7.18
CA LEU A 178 4.72 -11.22 7.41
C LEU A 178 5.44 -11.36 8.75
N ALA A 179 4.76 -11.82 9.80
CA ALA A 179 5.36 -12.08 11.10
C ALA A 179 6.41 -13.20 11.02
N ASP A 180 6.10 -14.30 10.32
CA ASP A 180 7.05 -15.39 10.07
C ASP A 180 8.26 -14.92 9.28
N THR A 181 8.04 -14.09 8.26
CA THR A 181 9.12 -13.46 7.49
C THR A 181 10.01 -12.61 8.40
N LEU A 182 9.42 -11.81 9.29
CA LEU A 182 10.16 -10.98 10.23
C LEU A 182 10.97 -11.82 11.22
N ALA A 183 10.40 -12.92 11.72
CA ALA A 183 11.08 -13.84 12.63
C ALA A 183 12.26 -14.56 11.98
N ALA A 184 12.23 -14.75 10.66
CA ALA A 184 13.32 -15.37 9.90
C ALA A 184 14.48 -14.40 9.61
N MET A 185 14.29 -13.09 9.75
CA MET A 185 15.31 -12.08 9.46
C MET A 185 16.23 -11.79 10.67
N PRO A 186 17.55 -11.70 10.48
CA PRO A 186 18.55 -11.48 11.53
C PRO A 186 18.72 -10.02 11.99
#